data_AF-A0A960BWD0-F1
#
_entry.id   AF-A0A960BWD0-F1
#
_cell.length_a   1.000
_cell.length_b   1.000
_cell.length_c   1.000
_cell.angle_alpha   90.00
_cell.angle_beta   90.00
_cell.angle_gamma   90.00
#
_symmetry.space_group_name_H-M   'P 1'
#
loop_
_entity.id
_entity.type
_entity.pdbx_description
1 polymer ?
#
loop_
_entity_poly.entity_id
_entity_poly.type
_entity_poly.pdbx_seq_one_letter_code
_entity_poly.pdbx_strand_id
1 'polypeptide(L)'
;MSTESPALVEGPDDLGALRAKAADADEVFDAFEQWAESCGTSLYPAQQEALIELLSGANVILATPTGSGKSLVATGAQYAALAAGSRSYYTAPIKALVSEKFFA
;
A
#
# COMPACT_ATOMS: atom_id res chain seq x y z
N MET A 1 -10.91 -1.91 -24.34
CA MET A 1 -11.81 -1.08 -23.51
C MET A 1 -11.00 -0.72 -22.29
N SER A 2 -10.46 0.50 -22.24
CA SER A 2 -9.56 0.91 -21.15
C SER A 2 -10.40 1.13 -19.89
N THR A 3 -10.40 0.17 -18.98
CA THR A 3 -10.89 0.37 -17.62
C THR A 3 -9.84 1.19 -16.89
N GLU A 4 -10.16 2.45 -16.56
CA GLU A 4 -9.37 3.20 -15.58
C GLU A 4 -9.33 2.39 -14.29
N SER A 5 -8.13 2.17 -13.75
CA SER A 5 -7.97 1.57 -12.44
C SER A 5 -8.62 2.49 -11.39
N PRO A 6 -9.44 1.95 -10.48
CA PRO A 6 -10.06 2.78 -9.46
C PRO A 6 -9.00 3.44 -8.57
N ALA A 7 -9.29 4.66 -8.12
CA ALA A 7 -8.39 5.38 -7.23
C ALA A 7 -8.36 4.69 -5.85
N LEU A 8 -7.16 4.48 -5.29
CA LEU A 8 -6.99 3.96 -3.93
C LEU A 8 -7.45 4.96 -2.86
N VAL A 9 -7.41 6.25 -3.19
CA VAL A 9 -7.83 7.38 -2.36
C VAL A 9 -8.54 8.39 -3.24
N GLU A 10 -9.65 8.96 -2.75
CA GLU A 10 -10.53 9.92 -3.45
C GLU A 10 -9.81 11.22 -3.85
N GLY A 11 -8.67 11.52 -3.22
CA GLY A 11 -7.78 12.62 -3.59
C GLY A 11 -6.88 13.06 -2.44
N PRO A 12 -5.85 13.89 -2.70
CA PRO A 12 -4.97 14.39 -1.65
C PRO A 12 -5.64 15.40 -0.70
N ASP A 13 -6.72 16.05 -1.17
CA ASP A 13 -7.41 17.13 -0.43
C ASP A 13 -8.48 16.61 0.55
N ASP A 14 -8.94 15.37 0.38
CA ASP A 14 -9.90 14.72 1.29
C ASP A 14 -9.44 13.30 1.67
N LEU A 15 -8.86 13.23 2.88
CA LEU A 15 -8.48 11.97 3.52
C LEU A 15 -9.46 11.58 4.64
N GLY A 16 -10.62 12.25 4.76
CA GLY A 16 -11.56 12.02 5.86
C GLY A 16 -12.07 10.58 5.88
N ALA A 17 -12.49 10.07 4.72
CA ALA A 17 -12.99 8.70 4.58
C ALA A 17 -11.92 7.63 4.85
N LEU A 18 -10.66 7.91 4.47
CA LEU A 18 -9.53 7.02 4.77
C LEU A 18 -9.19 7.05 6.26
N ARG A 19 -9.12 8.24 6.86
CA ARG A 19 -8.80 8.41 8.30
C ARG A 19 -9.87 7.82 9.20
N ALA A 20 -11.13 7.80 8.77
CA ALA A 20 -12.21 7.15 9.50
C ALA A 20 -11.96 5.65 9.71
N LYS A 21 -11.29 4.98 8.77
CA LYS A 21 -10.92 3.56 8.84
C LYS A 21 -9.75 3.28 9.79
N ALA A 22 -8.94 4.30 10.09
CA ALA A 22 -7.67 4.12 10.80
C ALA A 22 -7.81 3.57 12.23
N ALA A 23 -9.02 3.58 12.80
CA ALA A 23 -9.31 2.98 14.10
C ALA A 23 -9.34 1.44 14.06
N ASP A 24 -9.49 0.86 12.87
CA ASP A 24 -9.58 -0.58 12.65
C ASP A 24 -8.58 -1.02 11.57
N ALA A 25 -7.58 -1.81 11.99
CA ALA A 25 -6.56 -2.32 11.09
C ALA A 25 -7.15 -3.22 10.00
N ASP A 26 -8.22 -3.96 10.31
CA ASP A 26 -8.88 -4.87 9.37
C ASP A 26 -9.62 -4.05 8.29
N GLU A 27 -10.29 -2.95 8.66
CA GLU A 27 -10.92 -2.06 7.66
C GLU A 27 -9.90 -1.44 6.70
N VAL A 28 -8.71 -1.09 7.19
CA VAL A 28 -7.63 -0.55 6.35
C VAL A 28 -7.07 -1.64 5.44
N PHE A 29 -6.87 -2.86 5.96
CA PHE A 29 -6.41 -4.01 5.17
C PHE A 29 -7.41 -4.35 4.06
N ASP A 30 -8.68 -4.54 4.43
CA ASP A 30 -9.76 -4.95 3.52
C ASP A 30 -9.94 -3.94 2.39
N ALA A 31 -9.91 -2.64 2.71
CA ALA A 31 -10.02 -1.59 1.69
C ALA A 31 -8.85 -1.64 0.69
N PHE A 32 -7.63 -1.89 1.18
CA PHE A 32 -6.46 -2.02 0.31
C PHE A 32 -6.50 -3.29 -0.54
N GLU A 33 -6.91 -4.42 0.04
CA GLU A 33 -7.04 -5.71 -0.65
C GLU A 33 -8.10 -5.64 -1.76
N GLN A 34 -9.28 -5.10 -1.46
CA GLN A 34 -10.34 -4.90 -2.44
C GLN A 34 -9.90 -3.97 -3.58
N TRP A 35 -9.16 -2.91 -3.26
CA TRP A 35 -8.58 -2.05 -4.29
C TRP A 35 -7.59 -2.81 -5.18
N ALA A 36 -6.66 -3.58 -4.60
CA ALA A 36 -5.70 -4.36 -5.36
C ALA A 36 -6.40 -5.37 -6.28
N GLU A 37 -7.43 -6.06 -5.78
CA GLU A 37 -8.25 -7.00 -6.53
C GLU A 37 -8.99 -6.31 -7.69
N SER A 38 -9.57 -5.13 -7.44
CA SER A 38 -10.24 -4.34 -8.49
C SER A 38 -9.29 -3.85 -9.59
N CYS A 39 -7.99 -3.75 -9.28
CA CYS A 39 -6.92 -3.50 -10.25
C CYS A 39 -6.42 -4.78 -10.94
N GLY A 40 -7.08 -5.92 -10.73
CA GLY A 40 -6.73 -7.21 -11.32
C GLY A 40 -5.58 -7.93 -10.62
N THR A 41 -5.23 -7.55 -9.39
CA THR A 41 -4.12 -8.14 -8.63
C THR A 41 -4.57 -8.61 -7.25
N SER A 42 -4.85 -9.90 -7.11
CA SER A 42 -5.01 -10.51 -5.78
C SER A 42 -3.66 -10.57 -5.05
N LEU A 43 -3.66 -10.25 -3.76
CA LEU A 43 -2.44 -10.30 -2.95
C LEU A 43 -1.93 -11.74 -2.81
N TYR A 44 -0.63 -11.91 -2.93
CA TYR A 44 0.02 -13.18 -2.60
C TYR A 44 0.08 -13.38 -1.08
N PRO A 45 0.15 -14.62 -0.58
CA PRO A 45 0.18 -14.89 0.86
C PRO A 45 1.27 -14.09 1.60
N ALA A 46 2.48 -14.03 1.07
CA ALA A 46 3.58 -13.26 1.67
C ALA A 46 3.35 -11.73 1.67
N GLN A 47 2.51 -11.21 0.76
CA GLN A 47 2.13 -9.80 0.74
C GLN A 47 1.04 -9.52 1.78
N GLN A 48 0.05 -10.42 1.91
CA GLN A 48 -1.00 -10.33 2.93
C GLN A 48 -0.38 -10.36 4.33
N GLU A 49 0.47 -11.37 4.60
CA GLU A 49 1.19 -11.48 5.88
C GLU A 49 2.01 -10.21 6.19
N ALA A 50 2.75 -9.71 5.20
CA ALA A 50 3.55 -8.49 5.39
C ALA A 50 2.68 -7.27 5.72
N LEU A 51 1.51 -7.12 5.07
CA LEU A 51 0.61 -6.00 5.32
C LEU A 51 -0.08 -6.09 6.68
N ILE A 52 -0.52 -7.30 7.07
CA ILE A 52 -1.09 -7.56 8.40
C ILE A 52 -0.08 -7.19 9.50
N GLU A 53 1.17 -7.62 9.37
CA GLU A 53 2.23 -7.29 10.33
C GLU A 53 2.56 -5.79 10.34
N LEU A 54 2.55 -5.13 9.19
CA LEU A 54 2.76 -3.67 9.14
C LEU A 54 1.61 -2.91 9.82
N LEU A 55 0.36 -3.34 9.62
CA LEU A 55 -0.83 -2.73 10.21
C LEU A 55 -0.92 -2.97 11.72
N SER A 56 -0.36 -4.07 12.23
CA SER A 56 -0.21 -4.33 13.66
C SER A 56 0.89 -3.47 14.32
N GLY A 57 1.66 -2.72 13.53
CA GLY A 57 2.76 -1.87 13.98
C GLY A 57 4.11 -2.58 14.08
N ALA A 58 4.24 -3.80 13.54
CA ALA A 58 5.50 -4.53 13.52
C ALA A 58 6.48 -4.01 12.45
N ASN A 59 7.75 -4.34 12.61
CA ASN A 59 8.78 -4.09 11.61
C ASN A 59 8.94 -5.32 10.71
N VAL A 60 8.84 -5.14 9.39
CA VAL A 60 8.86 -6.24 8.43
C VAL A 60 10.12 -6.22 7.57
N ILE A 61 10.77 -7.37 7.43
CA ILE A 61 11.80 -7.63 6.40
C ILE A 61 11.19 -8.57 5.36
N LEU A 62 10.86 -8.03 4.18
CA LEU A 62 10.24 -8.79 3.10
C LEU A 62 11.28 -9.39 2.15
N ALA A 63 11.71 -10.61 2.44
CA ALA A 63 12.70 -11.35 1.65
C ALA A 63 12.07 -12.17 0.51
N THR A 64 11.48 -11.50 -0.49
CA THR A 64 10.88 -12.16 -1.67
C THR A 64 11.71 -11.96 -2.95
N PRO A 65 11.66 -12.91 -3.92
CA PRO A 65 12.35 -12.77 -5.21
C PRO A 65 11.98 -11.49 -5.98
N THR A 66 12.81 -11.15 -6.96
CA THR A 66 12.47 -10.10 -7.95
C THR A 66 11.21 -10.49 -8.70
N GLY A 67 10.32 -9.52 -8.96
CA GLY A 67 9.03 -9.76 -9.62
C GLY A 67 7.89 -10.17 -8.69
N SER A 68 8.15 -10.49 -7.41
CA SER A 68 7.11 -10.90 -6.45
C SER A 68 6.26 -9.75 -5.87
N GLY A 69 6.22 -8.59 -6.53
CA GLY A 69 5.35 -7.48 -6.13
C GLY A 69 5.71 -6.77 -4.81
N LYS A 70 7.00 -6.69 -4.43
CA LYS A 70 7.44 -5.94 -3.23
C LYS A 70 6.94 -4.48 -3.20
N SER A 71 6.81 -3.85 -4.37
CA SER A 71 6.31 -2.49 -4.48
C SER A 71 4.86 -2.37 -3.99
N LEU A 72 4.03 -3.41 -4.17
CA LEU A 72 2.63 -3.39 -3.71
C LEU A 72 2.55 -3.36 -2.18
N VAL A 73 3.44 -4.09 -1.49
CA VAL A 73 3.55 -4.02 -0.03
C VAL A 73 4.01 -2.63 0.43
N ALA A 74 4.94 -2.01 -0.30
CA ALA A 74 5.35 -0.63 -0.02
C ALA A 74 4.19 0.37 -0.20
N THR A 75 3.34 0.20 -1.22
CA THR A 75 2.13 1.00 -1.41
C THR A 75 1.15 0.81 -0.25
N GLY A 76 0.91 -0.43 0.19
CA GLY A 76 0.04 -0.69 1.34
C GLY A 76 0.58 -0.12 2.64
N ALA A 77 1.90 -0.15 2.86
CA ALA A 77 2.53 0.51 4.01
C ALA A 77 2.32 2.03 3.99
N GLN A 78 2.40 2.66 2.82
CA GLN A 78 2.12 4.09 2.65
C GLN A 78 0.64 4.41 2.87
N TYR A 79 -0.26 3.55 2.38
CA TYR A 79 -1.70 3.66 2.60
C TYR A 79 -2.05 3.59 4.08
N ALA A 80 -1.51 2.62 4.81
CA ALA A 80 -1.67 2.48 6.26
C ALA A 80 -1.16 3.73 7.01
N ALA A 81 0.02 4.25 6.64
CA ALA A 81 0.56 5.47 7.23
C ALA A 81 -0.35 6.68 6.96
N LEU A 82 -0.88 6.82 5.75
CA LEU A 82 -1.82 7.88 5.39
C LEU A 82 -3.13 7.80 6.20
N ALA A 83 -3.67 6.59 6.37
CA ALA A 83 -4.84 6.34 7.21
C ALA A 83 -4.59 6.78 8.65
N ALA A 84 -3.45 6.40 9.22
CA ALA A 84 -3.04 6.80 10.56
C ALA A 84 -2.67 8.29 10.70
N GLY A 85 -2.83 9.11 9.66
CA GLY A 85 -2.45 10.53 9.67
C GLY A 85 -0.94 10.75 9.82
N SER A 86 -0.15 9.73 9.53
CA SER A 86 1.30 9.70 9.68
C SER A 86 2.01 10.03 8.36
N ARG A 87 3.32 10.29 8.45
CA ARG A 87 4.18 10.50 7.29
C ARG A 87 5.05 9.26 7.08
N SER A 88 5.07 8.75 5.86
CA SER A 88 5.96 7.67 5.43
C SER A 88 7.10 8.21 4.55
N TYR A 89 8.22 7.50 4.54
CA TYR A 89 9.37 7.80 3.69
C TYR A 89 9.74 6.55 2.88
N TYR A 90 9.80 6.68 1.56
CA TYR A 90 10.30 5.64 0.67
C TYR A 90 11.76 5.94 0.32
N THR A 91 12.65 4.99 0.59
CA THR A 91 14.07 5.13 0.28
C THR A 91 14.56 3.96 -0.57
N ALA A 92 15.50 4.23 -1.46
CA ALA A 92 16.20 3.23 -2.25
C ALA A 92 17.67 3.62 -2.35
N PRO A 93 18.59 2.66 -2.54
CA PRO A 93 20.03 2.92 -2.50
C PRO A 93 20.55 3.78 -3.67
N ILE A 94 19.79 3.91 -4.77
CA ILE A 94 20.16 4.71 -5.92
C ILE A 94 19.01 5.59 -6.40
N LYS A 95 19.35 6.79 -6.91
CA LYS A 95 18.40 7.79 -7.40
C LYS A 95 17.47 7.23 -8.49
N ALA A 96 18.01 6.42 -9.40
CA ALA A 96 17.23 5.85 -10.50
C ALA A 96 16.03 5.02 -10.01
N LEU A 97 16.20 4.23 -8.95
CA LEU A 97 15.11 3.41 -8.40
C LEU A 97 14.04 4.26 -7.71
N VAL A 98 14.44 5.32 -7.00
CA VAL A 98 13.46 6.26 -6.42
C VAL A 98 12.69 6.98 -7.53
N SER A 99 13.38 7.45 -8.57
CA SER A 99 12.75 8.12 -9.71
C SER A 99 11.78 7.21 -10.45
N GLU A 100 12.13 5.94 -10.67
CA GLU A 100 11.21 4.96 -11.27
C GLU A 100 9.89 4.86 -10.50
N LYS A 101 9.93 4.86 -9.16
CA LYS A 101 8.72 4.75 -8.34
C LYS A 101 7.93 6.05 -8.22
N PHE A 102 8.59 7.20 -8.31
CA PHE A 102 7.92 8.50 -8.21
C PHE A 102 7.09 8.84 -9.46
N PHE A 103 7.54 8.39 -10.64
CA PHE A 103 6.88 8.68 -11.92
C PHE A 103 6.11 7.49 -12.51
N ALA A 104 5.90 6.43 -11.71
CA ALA A 104 5.17 5.23 -12.11
C ALA A 104 3.65 5.46 -12.22
#